data_AF-A0A1R1XCH9-F1
#
_entry.id   AF-A0A1R1XCH9-F1
#
_cell.length_a   1.000
_cell.length_b   1.000
_cell.length_c   1.000
_cell.angle_alpha   90.00
_cell.angle_beta   90.00
_cell.angle_gamma   90.00
#
_symmetry.space_group_name_H-M   'P 1'
#
loop_
_entity.id
_entity.type
_entity.pdbx_description
1 polymer ?
#
loop_
_entity_poly.entity_id
_entity_poly.type
_entity_poly.pdbx_seq_one_letter_code
_entity_poly.pdbx_strand_id
1 'polypeptide(L)'
;MRASDIHRIDDAQTTTIEGTLKLVIVAPKEKRKGRPIIRPCEISCYSDKILCTVEAYRVYQSKVSKELCPTPHINDNTIIVIGLFR
;
A
#
# COMPACT_ATOMS: atom_id res chain seq x y z
N MET A 1 -11.30 -2.30 7.35
CA MET A 1 -9.87 -1.89 7.42
C MET A 1 -9.74 -0.75 8.43
N ARG A 2 -8.83 -0.86 9.39
CA ARG A 2 -8.55 0.21 10.36
C ARG A 2 -7.41 1.10 9.83
N ALA A 3 -7.29 2.32 10.32
CA ALA A 3 -6.18 3.21 9.94
C ALA A 3 -4.79 2.57 10.19
N SER A 4 -4.65 1.80 11.27
CA SER A 4 -3.41 1.07 11.59
C SER A 4 -3.03 -0.01 10.58
N ASP A 5 -4.01 -0.50 9.80
CA ASP A 5 -3.79 -1.54 8.80
C ASP A 5 -3.15 -0.95 7.54
N ILE A 6 -3.44 0.32 7.22
CA ILE A 6 -2.95 1.02 6.01
C ILE A 6 -1.42 1.08 5.99
N HIS A 7 -0.80 1.47 7.11
CA HIS A 7 0.66 1.47 7.27
C HIS A 7 1.28 0.07 7.12
N ARG A 8 0.49 -1.00 7.24
CA ARG A 8 0.96 -2.38 7.23
C ARG A 8 0.61 -3.13 5.95
N ILE A 9 0.12 -2.40 4.95
CA ILE A 9 -0.09 -2.95 3.62
C ILE A 9 1.30 -3.22 3.01
N ASP A 10 1.48 -4.44 2.56
CA ASP A 10 2.60 -4.83 1.72
C ASP A 10 2.24 -4.57 0.25
N ASP A 11 2.77 -3.48 -0.30
CA ASP A 11 2.52 -3.05 -1.67
C ASP A 11 3.08 -4.06 -2.70
N ALA A 12 4.17 -4.76 -2.34
CA ALA A 12 4.81 -5.74 -3.23
C ALA A 12 3.97 -7.02 -3.38
N GLN A 13 3.19 -7.36 -2.34
CA GLN A 13 2.26 -8.50 -2.38
C GLN A 13 0.83 -8.10 -2.76
N THR A 14 0.54 -6.80 -2.86
CA THR A 14 -0.77 -6.30 -3.26
C THR A 14 -0.99 -6.52 -4.76
N THR A 15 -2.16 -7.03 -5.12
CA THR A 15 -2.49 -7.35 -6.52
C THR A 15 -3.84 -6.77 -6.93
N THR A 16 -3.99 -6.47 -8.22
CA THR A 16 -5.27 -6.10 -8.81
C THR A 16 -5.68 -7.22 -9.76
N ILE A 17 -6.84 -7.84 -9.52
CA ILE A 17 -7.36 -8.97 -10.29
C ILE A 17 -8.84 -8.72 -10.58
N GLU A 18 -9.24 -8.76 -11.86
CA GLU A 18 -10.66 -8.73 -12.29
C GLU A 18 -11.50 -7.60 -11.66
N GLY A 19 -10.94 -6.39 -11.57
CA GLY A 19 -11.64 -5.26 -10.96
C GLY A 19 -11.75 -5.34 -9.44
N THR A 20 -10.90 -6.14 -8.79
CA THR A 20 -10.75 -6.20 -7.33
C THR A 20 -9.30 -5.94 -6.93
N LEU A 21 -9.11 -5.03 -5.98
CA LEU A 21 -7.83 -4.74 -5.34
C LEU A 21 -7.68 -5.64 -4.10
N LYS A 22 -6.66 -6.50 -4.10
CA LYS A 22 -6.33 -7.41 -3.00
C LYS A 22 -5.13 -6.87 -2.23
N LEU A 23 -5.41 -6.17 -1.14
CA LEU A 23 -4.42 -5.62 -0.21
C LEU A 23 -3.94 -6.72 0.74
N VAL A 24 -2.63 -6.79 0.94
CA VAL A 24 -2.01 -7.75 1.87
C VAL A 24 -1.58 -7.00 3.13
N ILE A 25 -2.28 -7.19 4.25
CA ILE A 25 -1.95 -6.53 5.52
C ILE A 25 -1.13 -7.48 6.39
N VAL A 26 0.08 -7.07 6.77
CA VAL A 26 0.98 -7.86 7.62
C VAL A 26 0.77 -7.49 9.09
N ALA A 27 0.25 -8.42 9.90
CA ALA A 27 0.00 -8.16 11.32
C ALA A 27 1.33 -8.03 12.11
N PRO A 28 1.45 -7.03 13.01
CA PRO A 28 2.72 -6.67 13.65
C PRO A 28 3.13 -7.63 14.78
N LYS A 29 2.17 -8.15 15.55
CA LYS A 29 2.38 -8.78 16.85
C LYS A 29 1.89 -10.22 16.91
N GLU A 30 0.96 -10.57 16.02
CA GLU A 30 0.44 -11.91 15.97
C GLU A 30 1.30 -12.74 15.02
N LYS A 31 1.99 -13.73 15.60
CA LYS A 31 2.68 -14.75 14.85
C LYS A 31 1.91 -16.06 14.98
N ARG A 32 1.55 -16.71 13.87
CA ARG A 32 1.11 -18.10 13.88
C ARG A 32 2.31 -18.97 13.56
N LYS A 33 2.72 -19.82 14.53
CA LYS A 33 3.89 -20.71 14.39
C LYS A 33 5.18 -19.95 14.01
N GLY A 34 5.40 -18.77 14.57
CA GLY A 34 6.58 -17.94 14.32
C GLY A 34 6.54 -17.08 13.04
N ARG A 35 5.52 -17.22 12.18
CA ARG A 35 5.35 -16.40 10.97
C ARG A 35 4.34 -15.27 11.21
N PRO A 36 4.57 -14.06 10.65
CA PRO A 36 3.58 -12.98 10.69
C PRO A 36 2.24 -13.46 10.12
N ILE A 37 1.14 -13.09 10.76
CA ILE A 37 -0.19 -13.37 10.21
C ILE A 37 -0.47 -12.38 9.08
N ILE A 38 -0.77 -12.93 7.90
CA ILE A 38 -1.24 -12.18 6.75
C ILE A 38 -2.76 -12.06 6.82
N ARG A 39 -3.28 -10.85 6.67
CA ARG A 39 -4.71 -10.57 6.58
C ARG A 39 -5.01 -9.99 5.20
N PRO A 40 -5.61 -10.78 4.27
CA PRO A 40 -6.04 -10.25 2.99
C PRO A 40 -7.23 -9.30 3.19
N CYS A 41 -7.27 -8.23 2.40
CA CYS A 41 -8.38 -7.29 2.33
C CYS A 41 -8.71 -7.05 0.86
N GLU A 42 -9.91 -7.42 0.44
CA GLU A 42 -10.36 -7.27 -0.94
C GLU A 42 -11.29 -6.06 -1.06
N ILE A 43 -11.04 -5.22 -2.06
CA ILE A 43 -11.84 -4.04 -2.38
C ILE A 43 -12.23 -4.13 -3.84
N SER A 44 -13.52 -4.32 -4.11
CA SER A 44 -14.04 -4.32 -5.47
C SER A 44 -14.09 -2.89 -6.03
N CYS A 45 -13.92 -2.78 -7.35
CA CYS A 45 -14.12 -1.55 -8.08
C CYS A 45 -15.59 -1.14 -8.02
N TYR A 46 -15.82 0.14 -7.80
CA TYR A 46 -17.14 0.73 -7.92
C TYR A 46 -17.48 0.98 -9.40
N SER A 47 -18.76 0.99 -9.75
CA SER A 47 -19.20 1.18 -11.14
C SER A 47 -18.87 2.59 -11.68
N ASP A 48 -18.96 3.61 -10.83
CA ASP A 48 -18.44 4.94 -11.15
C ASP A 48 -16.91 4.93 -11.10
N LYS A 49 -16.28 5.26 -12.24
CA LYS A 49 -14.83 5.32 -12.41
C LYS A 49 -14.17 6.32 -11.46
N ILE A 50 -14.84 7.42 -11.11
CA ILE A 50 -14.28 8.44 -10.20
C ILE A 50 -14.15 7.87 -8.78
N LEU A 51 -15.07 6.98 -8.39
CA LEU A 51 -15.09 6.35 -7.08
C LEU A 51 -14.40 4.97 -7.06
N CYS A 52 -13.96 4.47 -8.21
CA CYS A 52 -13.32 3.17 -8.30
C CYS A 52 -11.90 3.21 -7.71
N THR A 53 -11.77 2.59 -6.54
CA THR A 53 -10.51 2.43 -5.80
C THR A 53 -9.44 1.67 -6.58
N VAL A 54 -9.84 0.70 -7.40
CA VAL A 54 -8.94 -0.08 -8.25
C VAL A 54 -8.26 0.81 -9.30
N GLU A 55 -9.04 1.68 -9.95
CA GLU A 55 -8.54 2.63 -10.93
C GLU A 55 -7.63 3.68 -10.26
N ALA A 56 -8.07 4.22 -9.12
CA ALA A 56 -7.26 5.15 -8.33
C ALA A 56 -5.90 4.54 -7.93
N TYR A 57 -5.91 3.29 -7.46
CA TYR A 57 -4.70 2.57 -7.08
C TYR A 57 -3.77 2.30 -8.28
N ARG A 58 -4.32 1.95 -9.45
CA ARG A 58 -3.52 1.76 -10.67
C ARG A 58 -2.82 3.05 -11.09
N VAL A 59 -3.52 4.17 -11.04
CA VAL A 59 -2.93 5.49 -11.33
C VAL A 59 -1.87 5.83 -10.29
N TYR A 60 -2.13 5.59 -9.01
CA TYR A 60 -1.14 5.76 -7.94
C TYR A 60 0.14 4.97 -8.21
N GLN A 61 0.06 3.66 -8.51
CA GLN A 61 1.24 2.85 -8.81
C GLN A 61 2.01 3.32 -10.06
N SER A 62 1.32 3.90 -11.04
CA SER A 62 1.97 4.46 -12.23
C SER A 62 2.71 5.78 -11.97
N LYS A 63 2.28 6.54 -10.95
CA LYS A 63 2.78 7.89 -10.65
C LYS A 63 3.73 7.94 -9.47
N VAL A 64 3.58 7.02 -8.52
CA VAL A 64 4.44 6.96 -7.34
C VAL A 64 5.89 6.78 -7.80
N SER A 65 6.80 7.63 -7.31
CA SER A 65 8.21 7.44 -7.60
C SER A 65 8.66 6.14 -6.97
N LYS A 66 9.51 5.39 -7.67
CA LYS A 66 10.25 4.27 -7.08
C LYS A 66 11.63 4.70 -6.59
N GLU A 67 12.00 5.94 -6.87
CA GLU A 67 13.27 6.52 -6.46
C GLU A 67 13.13 7.13 -5.07
N LEU A 68 14.17 6.93 -4.25
CA LEU A 68 14.30 7.58 -2.96
C LEU A 68 14.39 9.09 -3.15
N CYS A 69 13.79 9.84 -2.23
CA CYS A 69 13.98 11.28 -2.17
C CYS A 69 15.48 11.58 -2.05
N PRO A 70 16.05 12.43 -2.92
CA PRO A 70 17.45 12.82 -2.82
C PRO A 70 17.70 13.70 -1.59
N THR A 71 16.68 14.39 -1.09
CA THR A 71 16.76 15.21 0.12
C THR A 71 16.40 14.39 1.35
N PRO A 72 17.27 14.33 2.38
CA PRO A 72 16.95 13.67 3.64
C PRO A 72 15.82 14.40 4.36
N HIS A 73 15.10 13.67 5.22
CA HIS A 73 14.02 14.26 6.00
C HIS A 73 14.55 15.32 6.97
N ILE A 74 13.90 16.49 7.00
CA ILE A 74 14.39 17.70 7.68
C ILE A 74 14.66 17.52 9.18
N ASN A 75 13.92 16.65 9.85
CA ASN A 75 14.07 16.41 11.30
C ASN A 75 14.94 15.19 11.61
N ASP A 76 15.18 14.30 10.65
CA ASP A 76 15.89 13.05 10.89
C ASP A 76 16.44 12.46 9.59
N ASN A 77 17.77 12.54 9.43
CA ASN A 77 18.46 12.11 8.22
C ASN A 77 18.47 10.58 8.04
N THR A 78 18.02 9.81 9.03
CA THR A 78 17.88 8.35 8.93
C THR A 78 16.57 7.92 8.25
N ILE A 79 15.60 8.83 8.16
CA ILE A 79 14.31 8.54 7.52
C ILE A 79 14.47 8.60 6.01
N ILE A 80 14.30 7.44 5.38
CA ILE A 80 14.25 7.29 3.93
C ILE A 80 12.80 7.51 3.48
N VAL A 81 12.58 8.56 2.70
CA VAL A 81 11.29 8.88 2.09
C VAL A 81 11.31 8.65 0.59
N ILE A 82 10.16 8.31 0.02
CA ILE A 82 9.96 8.17 -1.42
C ILE A 82 9.26 9.43 -1.91
N GLY A 83 9.71 9.97 -3.05
CA GLY A 83 9.04 11.12 -3.67
C GLY A 83 7.66 10.70 -4.17
N LEU A 84 6.58 11.24 -3.61
CA LEU A 84 5.23 10.79 -4.00
C LEU A 84 4.89 11.13 -5.45
N PHE A 85 5.43 12.23 -5.96
CA PHE A 85 5.25 12.70 -7.33
C PHE A 85 6.57 13.28 -7.83
N ARG A 86 6.91 13.00 -9.09
CA ARG A 86 7.91 13.77 -9.84
C ARG A 86 7.25 14.97 -10.49
#